data_AF-A0A3C1TMJ8-F1
#
_entry.id   AF-A0A3C1TMJ8-F1
#
_cell.length_a   1.000
_cell.length_b   1.000
_cell.length_c   1.000
_cell.angle_alpha   90.00
_cell.angle_beta   90.00
_cell.angle_gamma   90.00
#
_symmetry.space_group_name_H-M   'P 1'
#
loop_
_entity.id
_entity.type
_entity.pdbx_description
1 polymer ?
#
loop_
_entity_poly.entity_id
_entity_poly.type
_entity_poly.pdbx_seq_one_letter_code
_entity_poly.pdbx_strand_id
1 'polypeptide(L)'
;FISSIYAGEKSGTLGENLENLSETLKKEKQLLDKIKGAMFYPIIVLVASFVLAMAMSFLILPKIIPLFEGLKMDLPLSTRLLIDFSNFVNDYQQILFWLIIVVVTFV
;
A
#
# COMPACT_ATOMS: atom_id res chain seq x y z
N PHE A 1 25.95 18.53 1.26
CA PHE A 1 26.05 19.21 -0.05
C PHE A 1 26.77 20.55 0.05
N ILE A 2 26.23 21.57 0.71
CA ILE A 2 26.82 22.94 0.74
C ILE A 2 28.23 22.96 1.35
N SER A 3 28.46 22.26 2.46
CA SER A 3 29.77 22.16 3.11
C SER A 3 30.83 21.45 2.26
N SER A 4 30.46 20.38 1.54
CA SER A 4 31.35 19.65 0.63
C SER A 4 31.72 20.45 -0.62
N ILE A 5 30.77 21.24 -1.13
CA ILE A 5 30.99 22.16 -2.26
C ILE A 5 31.93 23.29 -1.84
N TYR A 6 31.68 23.92 -0.69
CA TYR A 6 32.53 24.99 -0.16
C TYR A 6 33.96 24.50 0.14
N ALA A 7 34.10 23.30 0.70
CA ALA A 7 35.41 22.69 0.92
C ALA A 7 36.13 22.42 -0.41
N GLY A 8 35.43 21.86 -1.41
CA GLY A 8 35.98 21.60 -2.75
C GLY A 8 36.39 22.86 -3.52
N GLU A 9 35.66 23.96 -3.33
CA GLU A 9 36.01 25.25 -3.92
C GLU A 9 37.28 25.84 -3.26
N LYS A 10 37.41 25.70 -1.93
CA LYS A 10 38.60 26.15 -1.19
C LYS A 10 39.84 25.28 -1.44
N SER A 11 39.67 24.00 -1.70
CA SER A 11 40.77 23.06 -1.99
C SER A 11 41.10 22.92 -3.48
N GLY A 12 40.31 23.55 -4.37
CA GLY A 12 40.46 23.40 -5.83
C GLY A 12 40.00 22.05 -6.38
N THR A 13 39.33 21.22 -5.58
CA THR A 13 38.84 19.87 -5.95
C THR A 13 37.33 19.84 -6.24
N LEU A 14 36.73 21.01 -6.51
CA LEU A 14 35.29 21.14 -6.75
C LEU A 14 34.78 20.24 -7.88
N GLY A 15 35.52 20.12 -8.98
CA GLY A 15 35.14 19.28 -10.11
C GLY A 15 34.98 17.81 -9.71
N GLU A 16 35.97 17.25 -9.02
CA GLU A 16 35.95 15.87 -8.53
C GLU A 16 34.83 15.63 -7.51
N ASN A 17 34.60 16.59 -6.60
CA ASN A 17 33.52 16.50 -5.64
C ASN A 17 32.13 16.51 -6.30
N LEU A 18 31.94 17.31 -7.35
CA LEU A 18 30.68 17.35 -8.11
C LEU A 18 30.47 16.07 -8.94
N GLU A 19 31.53 15.49 -9.49
CA GLU A 19 31.50 14.20 -10.18
C GLU A 19 31.04 13.08 -9.23
N ASN A 20 31.68 12.98 -8.06
CA ASN A 20 31.31 12.02 -7.02
C ASN A 20 29.87 12.20 -6.54
N LEU A 21 29.42 13.46 -6.44
CA LEU A 21 28.05 13.79 -6.07
C LEU A 21 27.04 13.33 -7.12
N SER A 22 27.34 13.59 -8.38
CA SER A 22 26.54 13.15 -9.52
C SER A 22 26.39 11.63 -9.55
N GLU A 23 27.50 10.91 -9.35
CA GLU A 23 27.46 9.45 -9.25
C GLU A 23 26.58 8.97 -8.09
N THR A 24 26.70 9.61 -6.92
CA THR A 24 25.94 9.24 -5.73
C THR A 24 24.45 9.42 -5.97
N LEU A 25 24.04 10.60 -6.46
CA LEU A 25 22.64 10.89 -6.79
C LEU A 25 22.09 9.94 -7.86
N LYS A 26 22.92 9.58 -8.85
CA LYS A 26 22.53 8.60 -9.89
C LYS A 26 22.30 7.22 -9.30
N LYS A 27 23.16 6.75 -8.40
CA LYS A 27 23.00 5.47 -7.69
C LYS A 27 21.77 5.48 -6.79
N GLU A 28 21.55 6.54 -6.03
CA GLU A 28 20.35 6.73 -5.21
C GLU A 28 19.07 6.68 -6.04
N LYS A 29 19.02 7.42 -7.15
CA LYS A 29 17.88 7.39 -8.07
C LYS A 29 17.63 6.00 -8.63
N GLN A 30 18.67 5.30 -9.09
CA GLN A 30 18.54 3.93 -9.59
C GLN A 30 18.03 2.94 -8.53
N LEU A 31 18.44 3.12 -7.26
CA LEU A 31 17.94 2.32 -6.15
C LEU A 31 16.45 2.60 -5.89
N LEU A 32 16.05 3.86 -5.84
CA LEU A 32 14.65 4.25 -5.67
C LEU A 32 13.78 3.71 -6.81
N ASP A 33 14.23 3.84 -8.06
CA ASP A 33 13.49 3.34 -9.23
C ASP A 33 13.35 1.81 -9.19
N LYS A 34 14.37 1.08 -8.73
CA LYS A 34 14.30 -0.37 -8.52
C LYS A 34 13.30 -0.75 -7.42
N ILE A 35 13.29 -0.02 -6.31
CA ILE A 35 12.36 -0.26 -5.20
C ILE A 35 10.92 0.00 -5.68
N LYS A 36 10.67 1.12 -6.34
CA LYS A 36 9.35 1.46 -6.92
C LYS A 36 8.88 0.40 -7.91
N GLY A 37 9.77 -0.04 -8.80
CA GLY A 37 9.48 -1.12 -9.75
C GLY A 37 9.11 -2.43 -9.07
N ALA A 38 9.82 -2.82 -8.00
CA ALA A 38 9.54 -4.04 -7.24
C ALA A 38 8.21 -3.97 -6.46
N MET A 39 7.81 -2.79 -6.01
CA MET A 39 6.57 -2.58 -5.23
C MET A 39 5.31 -2.56 -6.09
N PHE A 40 5.43 -2.38 -7.40
CA PHE A 40 4.31 -2.27 -8.32
C PHE A 40 3.43 -3.54 -8.32
N TYR A 41 4.05 -4.72 -8.39
CA TYR A 41 3.33 -5.99 -8.38
C TYR A 41 2.58 -6.24 -7.05
N PRO A 42 3.23 -6.13 -5.87
CA PRO A 42 2.53 -6.19 -4.58
C PRO A 42 1.33 -5.25 -4.47
N ILE A 43 1.47 -4.00 -4.92
CA ILE A 43 0.39 -3.01 -4.81
C ILE A 43 -0.81 -3.40 -5.65
N ILE A 44 -0.61 -3.82 -6.90
CA ILE A 44 -1.71 -4.24 -7.77
C ILE A 44 -2.50 -5.39 -7.15
N VAL A 45 -1.80 -6.39 -6.61
CA VAL A 45 -2.43 -7.56 -5.99
C VAL A 45 -3.20 -7.16 -4.72
N LEU A 46 -2.64 -6.28 -3.89
CA LEU A 46 -3.32 -5.76 -2.71
C LEU A 46 -4.58 -4.98 -3.06
N VAL A 47 -4.51 -4.09 -4.06
CA VAL A 47 -5.68 -3.33 -4.52
C VAL A 47 -6.75 -4.25 -5.10
N ALA A 48 -6.37 -5.20 -5.96
CA ALA A 48 -7.32 -6.14 -6.56
C ALA A 48 -7.99 -7.04 -5.51
N SER A 49 -7.23 -7.57 -4.56
CA SER A 49 -7.76 -8.41 -3.48
C SER A 49 -8.67 -7.62 -2.53
N PHE A 50 -8.34 -6.36 -2.22
CA PHE A 50 -9.19 -5.49 -1.42
C PHE A 50 -10.52 -5.22 -2.12
N VAL A 51 -10.50 -4.88 -3.42
CA VAL A 51 -11.72 -4.68 -4.21
C VAL A 51 -12.58 -5.95 -4.23
N LEU A 52 -11.97 -7.12 -4.43
CA LEU A 52 -12.69 -8.40 -4.41
C LEU A 52 -13.30 -8.70 -3.05
N ALA A 53 -12.56 -8.48 -1.96
CA ALA A 53 -13.05 -8.69 -0.60
C ALA A 53 -14.24 -7.77 -0.28
N MET A 54 -14.15 -6.50 -0.66
CA MET A 54 -15.24 -5.53 -0.51
C MET A 54 -16.47 -5.96 -1.32
N ALA A 55 -16.29 -6.36 -2.58
CA ALA A 55 -17.39 -6.84 -3.42
C ALA A 55 -18.07 -8.08 -2.81
N MET A 56 -17.29 -9.03 -2.27
CA MET A 56 -17.83 -10.20 -1.58
C MET A 56 -18.64 -9.81 -0.34
N SER A 57 -18.08 -8.91 0.49
CA SER A 57 -18.72 -8.39 1.71
C SER A 57 -20.06 -7.68 1.40
N PHE A 58 -20.08 -6.75 0.44
CA PHE A 58 -21.25 -5.90 0.18
C PHE A 58 -22.31 -6.54 -0.72
N LEU A 59 -21.92 -7.37 -1.69
CA LEU A 59 -22.86 -7.87 -2.71
C LEU A 59 -23.28 -9.31 -2.48
N ILE A 60 -22.40 -10.14 -1.92
CA ILE A 60 -22.58 -11.60 -1.89
C ILE A 60 -22.98 -12.05 -0.50
N LEU A 61 -22.26 -11.63 0.54
CA LEU A 61 -22.58 -12.00 1.92
C LEU A 61 -24.04 -11.67 2.34
N PRO A 62 -24.61 -10.48 2.08
CA PRO A 62 -26.00 -10.19 2.47
C PRO A 62 -27.04 -11.03 1.73
N LYS A 63 -26.71 -11.61 0.58
CA LYS A 63 -27.62 -12.54 -0.14
C LYS A 63 -27.59 -13.93 0.46
N ILE A 64 -26.49 -14.30 1.14
CA ILE A 64 -26.29 -15.63 1.71
C ILE A 64 -26.84 -15.71 3.14
N ILE A 65 -26.74 -14.65 3.94
CA ILE A 65 -27.22 -14.64 5.34
C ILE A 65 -28.69 -15.09 5.49
N PRO A 66 -29.66 -14.59 4.69
CA PRO A 66 -31.07 -14.99 4.82
C PRO A 66 -31.33 -16.46 4.51
N LEU A 67 -30.48 -17.09 3.69
CA LEU A 67 -30.57 -18.53 3.39
C LEU A 67 -30.27 -19.37 4.63
N PHE A 68 -29.34 -18.92 5.48
CA PHE A 68 -29.02 -19.58 6.74
C PHE A 68 -30.09 -19.35 7.81
N GLU A 69 -30.66 -18.14 7.88
CA GLU A 69 -31.77 -17.82 8.80
C GLU A 69 -33.02 -18.65 8.49
N GLY A 70 -33.32 -18.89 7.21
CA GLY A 70 -34.45 -19.73 6.78
C GLY A 70 -34.37 -21.20 7.22
N LEU A 71 -33.17 -21.70 7.54
CA LEU A 71 -32.95 -23.07 7.99
C LEU A 71 -33.25 -23.28 9.48
N LYS A 72 -33.63 -22.22 10.22
CA LYS A 72 -33.85 -22.23 11.70
C LYS A 72 -32.68 -22.82 12.50
N MET A 73 -31.49 -22.82 11.91
CA MET A 73 -30.28 -23.33 12.51
C MET A 73 -29.43 -22.12 12.90
N ASP A 74 -29.00 -22.07 14.16
CA ASP A 74 -28.14 -21.01 14.62
C ASP A 74 -26.86 -20.95 13.77
N LEU A 75 -26.50 -19.75 13.31
CA LEU A 75 -25.26 -19.53 12.57
C LEU A 75 -24.07 -20.03 13.41
N PRO A 76 -23.20 -20.90 12.86
CA PRO A 76 -21.99 -21.35 13.55
C PRO A 76 -21.14 -20.17 13.99
N LEU A 77 -20.41 -20.33 15.09
CA LEU A 77 -19.52 -19.28 15.63
C LEU A 77 -18.57 -18.71 14.57
N SER A 78 -18.05 -19.56 13.69
CA SER A 78 -17.17 -19.15 12.58
C SER A 78 -17.85 -18.20 11.60
N THR A 79 -19.13 -18.39 11.28
CA THR A 79 -19.89 -17.52 10.38
C THR A 79 -20.27 -16.20 11.06
N ARG A 80 -20.60 -16.24 12.34
CA ARG A 80 -20.92 -15.04 13.13
C ARG A 80 -19.70 -14.11 13.25
N LEU A 81 -18.52 -14.68 13.56
CA LEU A 81 -17.26 -13.94 13.57
C LEU A 81 -16.91 -13.34 12.20
N LEU A 82 -17.20 -14.05 11.10
CA LEU A 82 -16.96 -13.53 9.76
C LEU A 82 -17.88 -12.34 9.44
N ILE A 83 -19.14 -12.40 9.86
CA ILE A 83 -20.11 -11.31 9.69
C ILE A 83 -19.69 -10.10 10.54
N ASP A 84 -19.29 -10.31 11.79
CA ASP A 84 -18.82 -9.24 12.68
C ASP A 84 -17.57 -8.56 12.10
N PHE A 85 -16.64 -9.33 11.55
CA PHE A 85 -15.46 -8.81 10.86
C PHE A 85 -15.84 -8.05 9.58
N SER A 86 -16.78 -8.57 8.80
CA SER A 86 -17.30 -7.91 7.60
C SER A 86 -17.97 -6.57 7.94
N ASN A 87 -18.75 -6.50 9.02
CA ASN A 87 -19.35 -5.26 9.52
C ASN A 87 -18.28 -4.26 9.95
N PHE A 88 -17.24 -4.69 10.67
CA PHE A 88 -16.11 -3.83 11.01
C PHE A 88 -15.43 -3.26 9.76
N VAL A 89 -15.19 -4.08 8.73
CA VAL A 89 -14.61 -3.61 7.47
C VAL A 89 -15.53 -2.61 6.76
N ASN A 90 -16.85 -2.82 6.82
CA ASN A 90 -17.83 -1.90 6.22
C ASN A 90 -17.88 -0.55 6.95
N ASP A 91 -17.79 -0.54 8.28
CA ASP A 91 -17.80 0.69 9.08
C ASP A 91 -16.56 1.55 8.83
N TYR A 92 -15.40 0.92 8.65
CA TYR A 92 -14.12 1.60 8.38
C TYR A 92 -13.75 1.66 6.90
N GLN A 93 -14.68 1.34 5.99
CA GLN A 93 -14.40 1.24 4.56
C GLN A 93 -13.80 2.52 3.96
N GLN A 94 -14.28 3.69 4.43
CA GLN A 94 -13.79 4.98 3.92
C GLN A 94 -12.34 5.22 4.35
N ILE A 95 -12.00 4.90 5.60
CA ILE A 95 -10.63 5.03 6.12
C ILE A 95 -9.70 4.05 5.40
N LEU A 96 -10.12 2.80 5.19
CA LEU A 96 -9.35 1.80 4.45
C LEU A 96 -9.12 2.22 2.99
N PHE A 97 -10.15 2.78 2.34
CA PHE A 97 -10.04 3.29 0.97
C PHE A 97 -9.02 4.44 0.86
N TRP A 98 -9.10 5.42 1.77
CA TRP A 98 -8.13 6.52 1.81
C TRP A 98 -6.71 6.04 2.14
N LEU A 99 -6.56 5.09 3.06
CA LEU A 99 -5.27 4.49 3.39
C LEU A 99 -4.62 3.84 2.16
N ILE A 100 -5.39 3.07 1.39
CA ILE A 100 -4.89 2.43 0.16
C ILE A 100 -4.48 3.49 -0.87
N ILE A 101 -5.27 4.55 -1.06
CA ILE A 101 -4.90 5.64 -1.97
C ILE A 101 -3.57 6.28 -1.57
N VAL A 102 -3.38 6.57 -0.28
CA VAL A 102 -2.13 7.15 0.24
C VAL A 102 -0.96 6.21 0.00
N VAL A 103 -1.11 4.91 0.30
CA VAL A 103 -0.08 3.91 0.05
C VAL A 103 0.27 3.82 -1.44
N VAL A 104 -0.72 3.84 -2.33
CA VAL A 104 -0.49 3.78 -3.79
C VAL A 104 0.20 5.04 -4.31
N THR A 105 -0.11 6.23 -3.77
CA THR A 105 0.51 7.50 -4.23
C THR A 105 1.89 7.74 -3.64
N PHE A 106 2.16 7.24 -2.44
CA PHE A 106 3.45 7.44 -1.77
C PHE A 106 4.53 6.48 -2.29
N VAL A 107 4.12 5.36 -2.87
CA VAL A 107 5.00 4.38 -3.49
C VAL A 107 5.31 4.78 -4.93
#